data_AF-A0A2X1PNL6-F1
#
_entry.id   AF-A0A2X1PNL6-F1
#
_cell.length_a   1.000
_cell.length_b   1.000
_cell.length_c   1.000
_cell.angle_alpha   90.00
_cell.angle_beta   90.00
_cell.angle_gamma   90.00
#
_symmetry.space_group_name_H-M   'P 1'
#
loop_
_entity.id
_entity.type
_entity.pdbx_description
1 polymer ?
#
loop_
_entity_poly.entity_id
_entity_poly.type
_entity_poly.pdbx_seq_one_letter_code
_entity_poly.pdbx_strand_id
1 'polypeptide(L)'
;MTCVYFLLGPRAGLKEINLPELQAGSSIMPAKVNPVVPEVVNQVCFKVIGNDTTVTFASEAGQLQLNVMEPVIGQAMFESIDILTNACVELTR
;
A
#
# COMPACT_ATOMS: atom_id res chain seq x y z
N MET A 1 -4.67 7.48 0.77
CA MET A 1 -5.27 8.23 -0.36
C MET A 1 -5.34 9.75 -0.15
N THR A 2 -5.83 10.26 0.99
CA THR A 2 -5.99 11.72 1.22
C THR A 2 -4.68 12.51 1.30
N CYS A 3 -3.60 11.93 1.86
CA CYS A 3 -2.32 12.65 1.99
C CYS A 3 -1.69 13.06 0.65
N VAL A 4 -1.78 12.25 -0.42
CA VAL A 4 -1.18 12.57 -1.72
C VAL A 4 -1.78 13.86 -2.32
N TYR A 5 -3.06 14.11 -2.07
CA TYR A 5 -3.77 15.26 -2.60
C TYR A 5 -3.29 16.59 -2.00
N PHE A 6 -2.95 16.58 -0.71
CA PHE A 6 -2.36 17.73 0.00
C PHE A 6 -0.92 18.05 -0.43
N LEU A 7 -0.28 17.14 -1.17
CA LEU A 7 1.12 17.20 -1.59
C LEU A 7 1.30 17.56 -3.06
N LEU A 8 0.22 17.59 -3.85
CA LEU A 8 0.26 18.07 -5.22
C LEU A 8 0.70 19.54 -5.19
N GLY A 9 1.90 19.86 -5.69
CA GLY A 9 2.34 21.26 -5.82
C GLY A 9 3.86 21.43 -5.73
N PRO A 10 4.42 22.28 -6.62
CA PRO A 10 4.86 23.57 -6.06
C PRO A 10 4.06 24.78 -6.56
N ARG A 11 3.21 24.63 -7.59
CA ARG A 11 2.46 25.75 -8.20
C ARG A 11 0.98 25.48 -8.58
N ALA A 12 0.52 24.23 -8.63
CA ALA A 12 -0.82 23.88 -9.17
C ALA A 12 -1.60 22.84 -8.34
N GLY A 13 -1.29 22.71 -7.05
CA GLY A 13 -2.09 21.89 -6.13
C GLY A 13 -1.98 22.42 -4.69
N LEU A 14 -2.51 21.67 -3.73
CA LEU A 14 -2.83 22.19 -2.40
C LEU A 14 -1.61 22.51 -1.52
N LYS A 15 -0.44 21.87 -1.72
CA LYS A 15 0.83 22.14 -1.00
C LYS A 15 0.66 22.51 0.50
N GLU A 16 -0.20 21.80 1.21
CA GLU A 16 -0.51 22.09 2.62
C GLU A 16 0.53 21.43 3.54
N ILE A 17 1.16 20.36 3.09
CA ILE A 17 2.14 19.57 3.85
C ILE A 17 3.40 19.44 3.00
N ASN A 18 4.59 19.52 3.62
CA ASN A 18 5.86 19.25 2.96
C ASN A 18 6.38 17.87 3.40
N LEU A 19 6.74 17.01 2.45
CA LEU A 19 7.39 15.72 2.73
C LEU A 19 8.92 15.87 2.72
N PRO A 20 9.64 15.01 3.47
CA PRO A 20 11.07 14.86 3.31
C PRO A 20 11.40 14.33 1.91
N GLU A 21 12.49 14.84 1.31
CA GLU A 21 12.97 14.40 0.00
C GLU A 21 13.68 13.04 0.12
N LEU A 22 12.90 11.96 -0.01
CA LEU A 22 13.42 10.58 0.11
C LEU A 22 14.07 10.06 -1.19
N GLN A 23 13.80 10.70 -2.32
CA GLN A 23 14.47 10.44 -3.60
C GLN A 23 14.77 11.76 -4.29
N ALA A 24 15.98 11.86 -4.86
CA ALA A 24 16.34 12.99 -5.70
C ALA A 24 15.40 13.06 -6.90
N GLY A 25 14.66 14.18 -7.02
CA GLY A 25 13.89 14.50 -8.21
C GLY A 25 14.79 14.56 -9.45
N SER A 26 14.20 14.53 -10.65
CA SER A 26 15.01 14.58 -11.87
C SER A 26 15.86 15.85 -11.91
N SER A 27 17.08 15.76 -12.44
CA SER A 27 18.03 16.88 -12.54
C SER A 27 17.50 18.10 -13.30
N ILE A 28 16.42 17.92 -14.08
CA ILE A 28 15.72 18.97 -14.82
C ILE A 28 14.62 19.68 -14.00
N MET A 29 14.14 19.08 -12.91
CA MET A 29 13.12 19.67 -12.02
C MET A 29 13.58 19.62 -10.54
N PRO A 30 14.44 20.56 -10.12
CA PRO A 30 15.07 20.54 -8.79
C PRO A 30 14.12 20.76 -7.60
N ALA A 31 12.81 20.99 -7.82
CA ALA A 31 11.82 21.22 -6.77
C ALA A 31 10.63 20.23 -6.83
N LYS A 32 10.73 19.17 -7.64
CA LYS A 32 9.69 18.15 -7.75
C LYS A 32 9.97 17.01 -6.78
N VAL A 33 9.27 17.03 -5.64
CA VAL A 33 9.28 15.96 -4.64
C VAL A 33 8.11 15.03 -4.92
N ASN A 34 8.39 13.74 -5.17
CA ASN A 34 7.35 12.74 -5.37
C ASN A 34 6.98 12.08 -4.03
N PRO A 35 5.69 11.85 -3.74
CA PRO A 35 5.24 11.22 -2.49
C PRO A 35 5.40 9.69 -2.56
N VAL A 36 6.63 9.21 -2.71
CA VAL A 36 6.96 7.79 -2.93
C VAL A 36 6.52 6.87 -1.78
N VAL A 37 6.60 7.34 -0.53
CA VAL A 37 6.16 6.57 0.64
C VAL A 37 4.62 6.43 0.67
N PRO A 38 3.83 7.52 0.56
CA PRO A 38 2.39 7.38 0.37
C PRO A 38 1.97 6.55 -0.85
N GLU A 39 2.75 6.58 -1.94
CA GLU A 39 2.49 5.78 -3.14
C GLU A 39 2.71 4.29 -2.91
N VAL A 40 3.79 3.87 -2.23
CA VAL A 40 4.00 2.45 -1.91
C VAL A 40 2.96 1.93 -0.93
N VAL A 41 2.53 2.75 0.04
CA VAL A 41 1.44 2.38 0.96
C VAL A 41 0.14 2.12 0.19
N ASN A 42 -0.20 2.93 -0.81
CA ASN A 42 -1.38 2.67 -1.64
C ASN A 42 -1.26 1.35 -2.42
N GLN A 43 -0.08 1.02 -2.95
CA GLN A 43 0.16 -0.26 -3.62
C GLN A 43 -0.05 -1.44 -2.67
N VAL A 44 0.45 -1.34 -1.44
CA VAL A 44 0.24 -2.32 -0.39
C VAL A 44 -1.25 -2.48 -0.07
N CYS A 45 -2.00 -1.38 0.06
CA CYS A 45 -3.45 -1.45 0.27
C CYS A 45 -4.17 -2.19 -0.87
N PHE A 46 -3.83 -1.93 -2.14
CA PHE A 46 -4.42 -2.66 -3.26
C PHE A 46 -4.10 -4.16 -3.23
N LYS A 47 -2.87 -4.52 -2.84
CA LYS A 47 -2.46 -5.92 -2.68
C LYS A 47 -3.24 -6.63 -1.57
N VAL A 48 -3.44 -5.98 -0.43
CA VAL A 48 -4.24 -6.52 0.69
C VAL A 48 -5.68 -6.76 0.27
N ILE A 49 -6.29 -5.84 -0.49
CA ILE A 49 -7.66 -6.01 -1.00
C ILE A 49 -7.73 -7.24 -1.93
N GLY A 50 -6.72 -7.46 -2.78
CA GLY A 50 -6.65 -8.67 -3.62
C GLY A 50 -6.45 -9.97 -2.81
N ASN A 51 -5.69 -9.89 -1.71
CA ASN A 51 -5.52 -11.03 -0.82
C ASN A 51 -6.82 -11.34 -0.05
N ASP A 52 -7.60 -10.33 0.34
CA ASP A 52 -8.91 -10.49 0.99
C ASP A 52 -9.94 -11.18 0.08
N THR A 53 -9.99 -10.83 -1.21
CA THR A 53 -10.86 -11.54 -2.16
C THR A 53 -10.42 -13.00 -2.35
N THR A 54 -9.10 -13.25 -2.36
CA THR A 54 -8.55 -14.61 -2.42
C THR A 54 -8.95 -15.44 -1.20
N VAL A 55 -8.87 -14.86 0.00
CA VAL A 55 -9.33 -15.49 1.25
C VAL A 55 -10.83 -15.77 1.20
N THR A 56 -11.62 -14.82 0.69
CA THR A 56 -13.08 -14.98 0.57
C THR A 56 -13.44 -16.19 -0.29
N PHE A 57 -12.89 -16.30 -1.51
CA PHE A 57 -13.16 -17.44 -2.38
C PHE A 57 -12.59 -18.76 -1.84
N ALA A 58 -11.41 -18.73 -1.21
CA ALA A 58 -10.83 -19.91 -0.59
C ALA A 58 -11.68 -20.41 0.60
N SER A 59 -12.31 -19.50 1.35
CA SER A 59 -13.20 -19.85 2.45
C SER A 59 -14.52 -20.45 1.96
N GLU A 60 -15.04 -20.00 0.82
CA GLU A 60 -16.27 -20.52 0.20
C GLU A 60 -16.06 -21.93 -0.38
N ALA A 61 -14.87 -22.23 -0.91
CA ALA A 61 -14.56 -23.49 -1.56
C ALA A 61 -14.41 -24.72 -0.62
N GLY A 62 -14.86 -24.62 0.63
CA GLY A 62 -14.87 -25.73 1.57
C GLY A 62 -15.80 -26.86 1.12
N GLN A 63 -15.32 -28.11 1.13
CA GLN A 63 -16.10 -29.27 0.72
C GLN A 63 -16.37 -30.20 1.90
N LEU A 64 -17.66 -30.44 2.18
CA LEU A 64 -18.14 -31.36 3.22
C LEU A 64 -17.57 -31.06 4.61
N GLN A 65 -16.53 -31.81 5.02
CA GLN A 65 -16.04 -31.86 6.40
C GLN A 65 -14.79 -31.02 6.63
N LEU A 66 -14.11 -30.58 5.56
CA LEU A 66 -12.83 -29.87 5.67
C LEU A 66 -12.64 -28.87 4.52
N ASN A 67 -12.00 -27.75 4.81
CA ASN A 67 -11.52 -26.84 3.78
C ASN A 67 -10.07 -27.18 3.41
N VAL A 68 -9.83 -27.64 2.17
CA VAL A 68 -8.48 -27.97 1.67
C VAL A 68 -7.69 -26.71 1.27
N MET A 69 -8.36 -25.55 1.17
CA MET A 69 -7.76 -24.28 0.75
C MET A 69 -7.09 -23.50 1.90
N GLU A 70 -7.04 -24.07 3.11
CA GLU A 70 -6.37 -23.48 4.28
C GLU A 70 -4.93 -22.98 4.01
N PRO A 71 -4.08 -23.66 3.22
CA PRO A 71 -2.73 -23.16 2.91
C PRO A 71 -2.74 -21.81 2.16
N VAL A 72 -3.69 -21.61 1.24
CA VAL A 72 -3.83 -20.36 0.47
C VAL A 72 -4.34 -19.25 1.38
N ILE A 73 -5.30 -19.55 2.27
CA ILE A 73 -5.79 -18.59 3.26
C ILE A 73 -4.65 -18.15 4.17
N GLY A 74 -3.88 -19.11 4.69
CA GLY A 74 -2.72 -18.84 5.55
C GLY A 74 -1.69 -17.95 4.85
N GLN A 75 -1.28 -18.30 3.63
CA GLN A 75 -0.30 -17.52 2.88
C GLN A 75 -0.78 -16.08 2.61
N ALA A 76 -2.02 -15.90 2.15
CA ALA A 76 -2.59 -14.58 1.87
C ALA A 76 -2.71 -13.72 3.13
N MET A 77 -3.03 -14.32 4.28
CA MET A 77 -3.09 -13.61 5.56
C MET A 77 -1.71 -13.19 6.05
N PHE A 78 -0.73 -14.10 6.11
CA PHE A 78 0.62 -13.77 6.57
C PHE A 78 1.30 -12.74 5.65
N GLU A 79 1.17 -12.89 4.33
CA GLU A 79 1.69 -11.89 3.38
C GLU A 79 1.08 -10.51 3.65
N SER A 80 -0.25 -10.44 3.84
CA SER A 80 -0.95 -9.17 4.10
C SER A 80 -0.48 -8.50 5.40
N ILE A 81 -0.27 -9.28 6.46
CA ILE A 81 0.23 -8.77 7.76
C ILE A 81 1.64 -8.22 7.61
N ASP A 82 2.54 -8.96 6.95
CA ASP A 82 3.94 -8.56 6.79
C ASP A 82 4.06 -7.26 5.97
N ILE A 83 3.37 -7.18 4.82
CA ILE A 83 3.43 -6.00 3.96
C ILE A 83 2.78 -4.77 4.61
N LEU A 84 1.67 -4.94 5.33
CA LEU A 84 1.02 -3.83 6.05
C LEU A 84 1.88 -3.33 7.19
N THR A 85 2.50 -4.23 7.96
CA THR A 85 3.37 -3.85 9.07
C THR A 85 4.55 -3.03 8.56
N ASN A 86 5.20 -3.49 7.48
CA ASN A 86 6.29 -2.76 6.84
C ASN A 86 5.84 -1.40 6.29
N ALA A 87 4.67 -1.33 5.66
CA ALA A 87 4.12 -0.07 5.15
C ALA A 87 3.80 0.95 6.26
N CYS A 88 3.24 0.50 7.39
CA CYS A 88 2.96 1.36 8.55
C CYS A 88 4.23 1.90 9.19
N VAL A 89 5.26 1.05 9.34
CA VAL A 89 6.56 1.46 9.87
C VAL A 89 7.20 2.50 8.95
N GLU A 90 7.17 2.27 7.63
CA GLU A 90 7.80 3.17 6.67
C GLU A 90 7.03 4.50 6.51
N LEU A 91 5.71 4.50 6.68
CA LEU A 91 4.90 5.72 6.68
C LEU A 91 5.14 6.60 7.92
N THR A 92 5.56 6.00 9.03
CA THR A 92 5.78 6.71 10.30
C THR A 92 7.22 7.24 10.44
N ARG A 93 8.14 6.77 9.60
CA ARG A 93 9.53 7.25 9.54
C ARG A 93 9.64 8.59 8.83
#